data_AF-A0A5J4QAQ1-F1
#
_entry.id   AF-A0A5J4QAQ1-F1
#
_cell.length_a   1.000
_cell.length_b   1.000
_cell.length_c   1.000
_cell.angle_alpha   90.00
_cell.angle_beta   90.00
_cell.angle_gamma   90.00
#
_symmetry.space_group_name_H-M   'P 1'
#
loop_
_entity.id
_entity.type
_entity.pdbx_description
1 polymer ?
#
loop_
_entity_poly.entity_id
_entity_poly.type
_entity_poly.pdbx_seq_one_letter_code
_entity_poly.pdbx_strand_id
1 'polypeptide(L)' 'MQIAALFSGGVDSSTVVHLLCEQGYKPDLFYIKIGMEGDTDFTCTAEEDM' A
#
# COMPACT_ATOMS: atom_id res chain seq x y z
N MET A 1 13.13 -13.44 -7.94
CA MET A 1 12.90 -12.14 -8.61
C MET A 1 12.74 -11.09 -7.53
N GLN A 2 13.30 -9.88 -7.70
CA GLN A 2 13.08 -8.78 -6.76
C GLN A 2 11.91 -7.94 -7.29
N ILE A 3 10.87 -7.77 -6.47
CA ILE A 3 9.62 -7.09 -6.86
C ILE A 3 9.32 -6.07 -5.77
N ALA A 4 9.25 -4.80 -6.14
CA ALA A 4 8.77 -3.73 -5.28
C ALA A 4 7.30 -3.46 -5.62
N ALA A 5 6.41 -3.47 -4.63
CA ALA A 5 5.00 -3.15 -4.80
C ALA A 5 4.65 -1.91 -3.97
N LEU A 6 4.02 -0.93 -4.64
CA LEU A 6 3.42 0.19 -3.93
C LEU A 6 2.09 -0.27 -3.35
N PHE A 7 2.02 -0.29 -2.02
CA PHE A 7 0.84 -0.63 -1.25
C PHE A 7 0.18 0.66 -0.79
N SER A 8 -1.10 0.83 -1.08
CA SER A 8 -1.84 2.07 -0.77
C SER A 8 -3.00 1.83 0.19
N GLY A 9 -3.13 0.64 0.78
CA GLY A 9 -4.32 0.22 1.54
C GLY A 9 -5.53 -0.17 0.69
N GLY A 10 -5.54 0.19 -0.59
CA GLY A 10 -6.63 -0.12 -1.52
C GLY A 10 -6.71 -1.60 -1.89
N VAL A 11 -7.92 -2.04 -2.27
CA VAL A 11 -8.21 -3.43 -2.68
C VAL A 11 -7.37 -3.90 -3.87
N ASP A 12 -7.08 -3.01 -4.82
CA ASP A 12 -6.28 -3.34 -6.00
C ASP A 12 -4.84 -3.67 -5.60
N SER A 13 -4.22 -2.81 -4.78
CA SER A 13 -2.87 -3.04 -4.28
C SER A 13 -2.77 -4.29 -3.40
N SER A 14 -3.80 -4.57 -2.60
CA SER A 14 -3.91 -5.80 -1.80
C SER A 14 -4.04 -7.05 -2.66
N THR A 15 -4.85 -6.99 -3.71
CA THR A 15 -5.07 -8.12 -4.63
C THR A 15 -3.81 -8.43 -5.42
N VAL A 16 -3.07 -7.41 -5.88
CA VAL A 16 -1.78 -7.60 -6.56
C VAL A 16 -0.78 -8.31 -5.65
N VAL A 17 -0.64 -7.86 -4.41
CA VAL A 17 0.28 -8.49 -3.43
C VAL A 17 -0.15 -9.94 -3.15
N HIS A 18 -1.44 -10.19 -2.97
CA HIS A 18 -1.97 -11.53 -2.75
C HIS A 18 -1.62 -12.48 -3.89
N LEU A 19 -1.88 -12.09 -5.14
CA LEU A 19 -1.59 -12.91 -6.33
C LEU A 19 -0.09 -13.15 -6.52
N LEU A 20 0.76 -12.15 -6.22
CA LEU A 20 2.22 -12.33 -6.26
C LEU A 20 2.68 -13.36 -5.22
N CYS A 21 2.10 -13.33 -4.01
CA CYS A 21 2.38 -14.31 -2.97
C CYS A 21 1.91 -15.72 -3.36
N GLU A 22 0.72 -15.88 -3.96
CA GLU A 22 0.23 -17.18 -4.44
C GLU A 22 1.12 -17.79 -5.52
N GLN A 23 1.77 -16.96 -6.33
CA GLN A 23 2.76 -17.38 -7.33
C GLN A 23 4.13 -17.72 -6.73
N GLY A 24 4.30 -17.61 -5.40
CA GLY A 24 5.54 -17.92 -4.70
C GLY A 24 6.55 -16.76 -4.68
N TYR A 25 6.16 -15.55 -5.07
CA TYR A 25 7.00 -14.36 -4.92
C TYR A 25 6.87 -13.75 -3.53
N LYS A 26 7.91 -13.02 -3.11
CA LYS A 26 7.93 -12.23 -1.88
C LYS A 26 8.24 -10.78 -2.24
N PRO A 27 7.22 -9.96 -2.54
CA PRO A 27 7.43 -8.55 -2.88
C PRO A 27 7.80 -7.73 -1.64
N ASP A 28 8.66 -6.72 -1.83
CA ASP A 28 8.93 -5.68 -0.85
C ASP A 28 7.86 -4.59 -0.99
N LEU A 29 7.17 -4.28 0.11
CA LEU A 29 6.05 -3.34 0.10
C LEU A 29 6.51 -1.94 0.51
N PHE A 30 6.03 -0.94 -0.22
CA PHE A 30 6.27 0.47 0.06
C PHE A 30 4.93 1.19 0.18
N TYR A 31 4.76 2.03 1.20
CA TYR A 31 3.63 2.95 1.32
C TYR A 31 4.16 4.37 1.18
N ILE A 32 3.51 5.18 0.35
CA ILE A 32 3.84 6.61 0.22
C ILE A 32 2.75 7.39 0.94
N LYS A 33 3.13 8.04 2.05
CA LYS A 33 2.26 8.99 2.74
C LYS A 33 2.17 10.28 1.91
N ILE A 34 1.02 10.54 1.30
CA ILE A 34 0.74 11.74 0.51
C ILE A 34 -0.35 12.55 1.22
N GLY A 35 -0.03 13.78 1.62
CA GLY A 35 -0.94 14.69 2.33
C GLY A 35 -0.15 15.71 3.15
N MET A 36 -0.64 16.93 3.27
CA MET A 36 -0.01 17.96 4.12
C MET A 36 -0.26 17.64 5.59
N GLU A 37 0.80 17.60 6.41
CA GLU A 37 0.66 17.47 7.86
C GLU A 37 -0.15 18.65 8.41
N GLY A 38 -1.26 18.37 9.09
CA GLY A 38 -2.10 19.38 9.73
C GLY A 38 -3.36 19.81 8.97
N ASP A 39 -3.66 19.20 7.81
CA ASP A 39 -4.93 19.42 7.13
C ASP A 39 -6.05 18.63 7.81
N THR A 40 -6.86 19.32 8.63
CA THR A 40 -7.96 18.72 9.40
C THR A 40 -9.14 18.27 8.54
N ASP A 41 -9.17 18.67 7.26
CA ASP A 41 -10.18 18.25 6.30
C ASP A 41 -9.83 16.92 5.60
N PHE A 42 -8.60 16.42 5.78
CA PHE A 42 -8.21 15.07 5.37
C PHE A 42 -8.70 14.06 6.42
N THR A 43 -9.94 13.60 6.26
CA THR A 43 -10.54 12.58 7.13
C THR A 43 -10.03 11.16 6.83
N CYS A 44 -9.29 10.96 5.74
CA CYS A 44 -8.68 9.68 5.41
C CYS A 44 -7.28 9.66 6.03
N THR A 45 -7.14 8.90 7.11
CA THR A 45 -5.86 8.82 7.83
C THR A 45 -4.99 7.77 7.18
N ALA A 46 -3.72 8.12 6.92
CA ALA A 46 -2.75 7.14 6.41
C ALA A 46 -2.55 5.92 7.34
N GLU A 47 -3.01 5.99 8.60
CA GLU A 47 -3.04 4.85 9.53
C GLU A 47 -4.13 3.82 9.18
N GLU A 48 -5.21 4.20 8.49
CA GLU A 48 -6.24 3.26 8.05
C GLU A 48 -5.83 2.47 6.79
N ASP A 49 -4.83 2.96 6.06
CA ASP A 49 -4.33 2.35 4.82
C ASP A 49 -3.20 1.33 5.02
N MET A 50 -2.66 1.20 6.25
CA MET A 50 -1.53 0.31 6.58
C MET A 50 -1.99 -0.96 7.30
#